data_AF-A0A9E2UZI6-F1
#
_entry.id   AF-A0A9E2UZI6-F1
#
_cell.length_a   1.000
_cell.length_b   1.000
_cell.length_c   1.000
_cell.angle_alpha   90.00
_cell.angle_beta   90.00
_cell.angle_gamma   90.00
#
_symmetry.space_group_name_H-M   'P 1'
#
loop_
_entity.id
_entity.type
_entity.pdbx_description
1 polymer ?
#
loop_
_entity_poly.entity_id
_entity_poly.type
_entity_poly.pdbx_seq_one_letter_code
_entity_poly.pdbx_strand_id
1 'polypeptide(L)'
;NNFLLLAQLWYRDLLLAHFQAPAGLLAHQDLLPRLSQARAGSAPAAWFANFAALGEAQRHLQANLNPELTLDILGLRLQRQGNPHDSR
;
A
#
# COMPACT_ATOMS: atom_id res chain seq x y z
N ASN A 1 -13.33 -7.02 6.56
CA ASN A 1 -12.84 -6.53 5.26
C ASN A 1 -11.37 -6.93 5.10
N ASN A 2 -11.09 -8.14 4.61
CA ASN A 2 -9.75 -8.77 4.68
C ASN A 2 -8.76 -8.20 3.66
N PHE A 3 -9.28 -7.68 2.54
CA PHE A 3 -8.48 -7.11 1.45
C PHE A 3 -7.64 -5.89 1.89
N LEU A 4 -8.25 -4.92 2.58
CA LEU A 4 -7.54 -3.71 3.01
C LEU A 4 -6.39 -4.03 3.97
N LEU A 5 -6.59 -5.02 4.85
CA LEU A 5 -5.54 -5.48 5.77
C LEU A 5 -4.37 -6.09 4.99
N LEU A 6 -4.65 -7.00 4.05
CA LEU A 6 -3.61 -7.61 3.20
C LEU A 6 -2.86 -6.55 2.38
N ALA A 7 -3.57 -5.57 1.82
CA ALA A 7 -2.96 -4.46 1.08
C ALA A 7 -2.08 -3.58 1.98
N GLN A 8 -2.49 -3.29 3.21
CA GLN A 8 -1.65 -2.55 4.16
C GLN A 8 -0.39 -3.34 4.54
N LEU A 9 -0.54 -4.64 4.82
CA LEU A 9 0.60 -5.52 5.12
C LEU A 9 1.58 -5.58 3.93
N TRP A 10 1.09 -5.51 2.70
CA TRP A 10 1.93 -5.47 1.51
C TRP A 10 2.84 -4.23 1.48
N TYR A 11 2.27 -3.03 1.64
CA TYR A 11 3.07 -1.80 1.66
C TYR A 11 3.97 -1.71 2.90
N ARG A 12 3.55 -2.26 4.03
CA ARG A 12 4.41 -2.41 5.22
C ARG A 12 5.62 -3.29 4.91
N ASP A 13 5.41 -4.44 4.27
CA ASP A 13 6.50 -5.36 3.93
C ASP A 13 7.47 -4.75 2.91
N LEU A 14 6.99 -3.92 1.97
CA LEU A 14 7.85 -3.13 1.08
C LEU A 14 8.74 -2.14 1.85
N LEU A 15 8.17 -1.43 2.83
CA LEU A 15 8.92 -0.51 3.69
C LEU A 15 9.94 -1.25 4.56
N LEU A 16 9.54 -2.35 5.19
CA LEU A 16 10.45 -3.20 5.99
C LEU A 16 11.59 -3.76 5.14
N ALA A 17 11.29 -4.25 3.94
CA ALA A 17 12.30 -4.76 3.00
C ALA A 17 13.22 -3.66 2.46
N HIS A 18 12.76 -2.41 2.36
CA HIS A 18 13.61 -1.27 2.01
C HIS A 18 14.62 -0.93 3.10
N PHE A 19 14.19 -0.98 4.37
CA PHE A 19 15.05 -0.78 5.54
C PHE A 19 15.79 -2.06 5.98
N GLN A 20 15.85 -3.08 5.13
CA GLN A 20 16.60 -4.33 5.36
C GLN A 20 16.18 -5.09 6.62
N ALA A 21 14.90 -5.01 7.02
CA ALA A 21 14.38 -5.78 8.14
C ALA A 21 14.50 -7.30 7.88
N PRO A 22 14.67 -8.12 8.94
CA PRO A 22 14.69 -9.58 8.82
C PRO A 22 13.44 -10.13 8.13
N ALA A 23 13.61 -11.12 7.26
CA ALA A 23 12.51 -11.74 6.50
C ALA A 23 11.41 -12.32 7.40
N GLY A 24 11.75 -12.77 8.62
CA GLY A 24 10.78 -13.28 9.60
C GLY A 24 9.79 -12.23 10.14
N LEU A 25 10.02 -10.93 9.88
CA LEU A 25 9.08 -9.85 10.23
C LEU A 25 8.08 -9.55 9.10
N LEU A 26 8.31 -10.08 7.90
CA LEU A 26 7.43 -9.86 6.76
C LEU A 26 6.19 -10.76 6.88
N ALA A 27 5.03 -10.24 6.51
CA ALA A 27 3.81 -11.04 6.46
C ALA A 27 3.79 -11.94 5.22
N HIS A 28 4.24 -11.43 4.08
CA HIS A 28 4.19 -12.12 2.79
C HIS A 28 5.51 -12.83 2.46
N GLN A 29 5.94 -13.74 3.34
CA GLN A 29 7.19 -14.50 3.18
C GLN A 29 7.15 -15.46 1.98
N ASP A 30 5.96 -15.90 1.58
CA ASP A 30 5.72 -16.69 0.38
C ASP A 30 5.88 -15.89 -0.93
N LEU A 31 5.83 -14.55 -0.85
CA LEU A 31 5.88 -13.64 -2.00
C LEU A 31 7.16 -12.80 -2.07
N LEU A 32 8.25 -13.22 -1.40
CA LEU A 32 9.54 -12.51 -1.41
C LEU A 32 10.06 -12.14 -2.81
N PRO A 33 9.96 -13.02 -3.85
CA PRO A 33 10.36 -12.64 -5.20
C PRO A 33 9.55 -11.48 -5.76
N ARG A 34 8.23 -11.45 -5.51
CA ARG A 34 7.34 -10.37 -5.95
C ARG A 34 7.58 -9.07 -5.18
N LEU A 35 7.81 -9.16 -3.87
CA LEU A 35 8.19 -7.99 -3.05
C LEU A 35 9.47 -7.34 -3.57
N SER A 36 10.47 -8.16 -3.91
CA SER A 36 11.74 -7.68 -4.47
C SER A 36 11.56 -6.94 -5.79
N GLN A 37 10.72 -7.47 -6.69
CA GLN A 37 10.37 -6.82 -7.96
C GLN A 37 9.61 -5.51 -7.75
N ALA A 38 8.59 -5.51 -6.90
CA ALA A 38 7.80 -4.32 -6.59
C ALA A 38 8.66 -3.20 -5.96
N ARG A 39 9.67 -3.57 -5.16
CA ARG A 39 10.64 -2.62 -4.60
C ARG A 39 11.47 -1.93 -5.68
N ALA A 40 11.77 -2.60 -6.79
CA ALA A 40 12.56 -2.04 -7.88
C ALA A 40 11.78 -1.01 -8.73
N GLY A 41 10.45 -1.08 -8.75
CA GLY A 41 9.60 -0.26 -9.62
C GLY A 41 9.07 1.03 -9.02
N SER A 42 9.37 1.35 -7.76
CA SER A 42 8.79 2.51 -7.07
C SER A 42 9.68 2.98 -5.90
N ALA A 43 9.29 4.08 -5.24
CA ALA A 43 10.06 4.72 -4.18
C ALA A 43 9.38 4.57 -2.81
N PRO A 44 10.16 4.60 -1.70
CA PRO A 44 9.61 4.50 -0.33
C PRO A 44 8.52 5.53 -0.02
N ALA A 45 8.67 6.75 -0.52
CA ALA A 45 7.67 7.81 -0.34
C ALA A 45 6.30 7.42 -0.94
N ALA A 46 6.28 6.78 -2.10
CA ALA A 46 5.06 6.32 -2.73
C ALA A 46 4.42 5.16 -1.95
N TRP A 47 5.22 4.22 -1.43
CA TRP A 47 4.68 3.14 -0.59
C TRP A 47 4.07 3.66 0.71
N PHE A 48 4.73 4.64 1.35
CA PHE A 48 4.22 5.27 2.56
C PHE A 48 2.90 6.02 2.30
N ALA A 49 2.82 6.76 1.20
CA ALA A 49 1.61 7.48 0.82
C ALA A 49 0.44 6.52 0.52
N ASN A 50 0.70 5.40 -0.16
CA ASN A 50 -0.31 4.37 -0.43
C ASN A 50 -0.76 3.67 0.86
N PHE A 51 0.18 3.37 1.77
CA PHE A 51 -0.11 2.80 3.09
C PHE A 51 -1.00 3.72 3.92
N ALA A 52 -0.70 5.03 3.95
CA ALA A 52 -1.51 6.02 4.65
C ALA A 52 -2.93 6.14 4.07
N ALA A 53 -3.06 6.13 2.74
CA ALA A 53 -4.36 6.18 2.06
C ALA A 53 -5.24 4.96 2.40
N LEU A 54 -4.65 3.76 2.46
CA LEU A 54 -5.34 2.55 2.91
C LEU A 54 -5.78 2.62 4.38
N GLY A 55 -4.95 3.19 5.25
CA GLY A 55 -5.29 3.40 6.66
C GLY A 55 -6.47 4.36 6.84
N GLU A 56 -6.51 5.43 6.05
CA GLU A 56 -7.63 6.37 6.03
C GLU A 56 -8.92 5.71 5.53
N ALA A 57 -8.86 4.98 4.42
CA ALA A 57 -10.01 4.24 3.89
C ALA A 57 -10.55 3.23 4.92
N GLN A 58 -9.67 2.51 5.63
CA GLN A 58 -10.10 1.59 6.69
C GLN A 58 -10.82 2.32 7.83
N ARG A 59 -10.30 3.45 8.30
CA ARG A 59 -10.97 4.26 9.34
C ARG A 59 -12.33 4.76 8.86
N HIS A 60 -12.44 5.19 7.61
CA HIS A 60 -13.70 5.66 7.05
C HIS A 60 -14.75 4.55 7.00
N LEU A 61 -14.37 3.35 6.56
CA LEU A 61 -15.26 2.18 6.57
C LEU A 61 -15.68 1.79 7.99
N GLN A 62 -14.76 1.85 8.96
CA GLN A 62 -15.08 1.60 10.38
C GLN A 62 -16.01 2.65 10.98
N ALA A 63 -15.92 3.90 10.51
CA ALA A 63 -16.81 4.99 10.89
C ALA A 63 -18.19 4.92 10.21
N ASN A 64 -18.51 3.81 9.52
CA ASN A 64 -19.79 3.56 8.85
C ASN A 64 -20.11 4.55 7.72
N LEU A 65 -19.07 5.14 7.10
CA LEU A 65 -19.20 5.94 5.89
C LEU A 65 -19.52 5.04 4.69
N ASN A 66 -20.11 5.63 3.64
CA ASN A 66 -20.49 4.90 2.43
C ASN A 66 -19.30 4.10 1.86
N PRO A 67 -19.39 2.76 1.80
CA PRO A 67 -18.26 1.92 1.44
C PRO A 67 -17.86 2.07 -0.03
N GLU A 68 -18.81 2.30 -0.94
CA GLU A 68 -18.52 2.46 -2.37
C GLU A 68 -17.73 3.75 -2.60
N LEU A 69 -18.21 4.87 -2.05
CA LEU A 69 -17.52 6.15 -2.14
C LEU A 69 -16.11 6.10 -1.52
N THR A 70 -15.95 5.38 -0.42
CA THR A 70 -14.64 5.23 0.25
C THR A 70 -13.65 4.45 -0.63
N LEU A 71 -14.13 3.41 -1.32
CA LEU A 71 -13.31 2.62 -2.23
C LEU A 71 -12.98 3.38 -3.52
N ASP A 72 -13.90 4.18 -4.05
CA ASP A 72 -13.66 5.04 -5.22
C ASP A 72 -12.58 6.09 -4.94
N ILE A 73 -12.69 6.78 -3.79
CA ILE A 73 -11.68 7.76 -3.36
C ILE A 73 -10.32 7.08 -3.16
N LEU A 74 -10.30 5.88 -2.58
CA LEU A 74 -9.07 5.11 -2.43
C LEU A 74 -8.45 4.78 -3.79
N GLY A 75 -9.24 4.26 -4.74
CA GLY A 75 -8.78 3.92 -6.09
C GLY A 75 -8.14 5.11 -6.81
N LEU A 76 -8.78 6.28 -6.76
CA LEU A 76 -8.24 7.52 -7.34
C LEU A 76 -6.91 7.95 -6.72
N ARG A 77 -6.75 7.81 -5.40
CA ARG A 77 -5.51 8.16 -4.70
C ARG A 77 -4.36 7.22 -5.07
N LEU A 78 -4.62 5.92 -5.15
CA LEU A 78 -3.62 4.92 -5.55
C LEU A 78 -3.17 5.13 -7.01
N GLN A 79 -4.09 5.46 -7.92
CA GLN A 79 -3.75 5.77 -9.32
C GLN A 79 -2.85 6.99 -9.45
N ARG A 80 -3.14 8.08 -8.74
CA ARG A 80 -2.32 9.31 -8.77
C ARG A 80 -0.90 9.08 -8.24
N GLN A 81 -0.71 8.18 -7.28
CA GLN A 81 0.60 7.87 -6.71
C GLN A 81 1.40 6.85 -7.53
N GLY A 82 0.73 6.06 -8.37
CA GLY A 82 1.36 5.11 -9.29
C GLY A 82 1.90 5.74 -10.59
N ASN A 83 1.66 7.03 -10.83
CA ASN A 83 2.02 7.71 -12.06
C ASN A 83 3.19 8.71 -11.83
N PRO A 84 4.47 8.32 -12.05
CA PRO A 84 5.61 9.22 -11.92
C PRO A 84 5.80 10.17 -13.13
N HIS A 85 4.77 10.42 -13.93
CA HIS A 85 4.82 11.33 -15.07
C HIS A 85 3.66 12.31 -15.08
N ASP A 86 3.90 13.47 -14.48
CA ASP A 86 3.49 14.74 -15.07
C ASP A 86 4.50 15.81 -14.63
N SER A 87 5.68 15.76 -15.27
CA SER A 87 6.55 16.93 -15.41
C SER A 87 6.59 17.23 -16.90
N ARG A 88 5.73 18.16 -17.33
CA ARG A 88 5.92 18.95 -18.55
C ARG A 88 6.00 20.41 -18.16
#